data_AF-A0A388KU57-F1
#
_entry.id   AF-A0A388KU57-F1
#
_cell.length_a   1.000
_cell.length_b   1.000
_cell.length_c   1.000
_cell.angle_alpha   90.00
_cell.angle_beta   90.00
_cell.angle_gamma   90.00
#
_symmetry.space_group_name_H-M   'P 1'
#
loop_
_entity.id
_entity.type
_entity.pdbx_description
1 polymer ?
#
loop_
_entity_poly.entity_id
_entity_poly.type
_entity_poly.pdbx_seq_one_letter_code
_entity_poly.pdbx_strand_id
1 'polypeptide(L)'
;MGHAYIRMKPREWKWLDVATRLKKVGVDREADRCRKKWDNLMQQFKKVHHFQGLSGKQDFFHLCGKDRMSKGFSFNMDRAVYDEILGSTAKNHTINPKNVADTGAQGGVRLPSASSTDPESMGDGDGGAEHDDDNDGSTKGSSQTTGGAGGFGKRKSTRQQFFEAMTECMEKHGALMASTMESNNKRHCSIAIRQCEALEAEVEVQKKHYAASDEVSKLMYHTLLEIAKAIAKR
;
A
#
# COMPACT_ATOMS: atom_id res chain seq x y z
N MET A 1 6.63 4.91 14.91
CA MET A 1 5.18 5.02 15.13
C MET A 1 4.49 4.44 13.90
N GLY A 2 3.81 3.31 14.04
CA GLY A 2 3.12 2.68 12.91
C GLY A 2 1.94 3.54 12.48
N HIS A 3 1.99 4.05 11.24
CA HIS A 3 0.85 4.73 10.66
C HIS A 3 -0.28 3.70 10.49
N ALA A 4 -1.29 3.82 11.34
CA ALA A 4 -2.56 3.15 11.15
C ALA A 4 -3.24 3.81 9.95
N TYR A 5 -2.84 3.39 8.75
CA TYR A 5 -3.63 3.62 7.55
C TYR A 5 -5.03 3.13 7.86
N ILE A 6 -6.04 3.90 7.47
CA ILE A 6 -7.44 3.50 7.57
C ILE A 6 -7.58 2.24 6.71
N ARG A 7 -7.35 1.08 7.33
CA ARG A 7 -7.51 -0.23 6.72
C ARG A 7 -8.96 -0.28 6.27
N MET A 8 -9.18 -0.51 4.97
CA MET A 8 -10.52 -0.70 4.43
C MET A 8 -11.29 -1.62 5.37
N LYS A 9 -12.44 -1.15 5.85
CA LYS A 9 -13.24 -1.92 6.80
C LYS A 9 -13.61 -3.25 6.13
N PRO A 10 -13.31 -4.39 6.76
CA PRO A 10 -13.54 -5.70 6.17
C PRO A 10 -15.01 -5.87 5.76
N ARG A 11 -15.29 -6.77 4.80
CA ARG A 11 -16.65 -7.07 4.33
C ARG A 11 -17.57 -7.44 5.50
N GLU A 12 -17.00 -8.04 6.53
CA GLU A 12 -17.59 -8.41 7.81
C GLU A 12 -18.14 -7.19 8.55
N TRP A 13 -17.46 -6.04 8.51
CA TRP A 13 -17.92 -4.81 9.15
C TRP A 13 -19.16 -4.22 8.45
N LYS A 14 -19.27 -4.33 7.13
CA LYS A 14 -20.46 -3.87 6.39
C LYS A 14 -21.70 -4.66 6.79
N TRP A 15 -21.58 -5.98 6.89
CA TRP A 15 -22.68 -6.82 7.35
C TRP A 15 -23.00 -6.61 8.83
N LEU A 16 -22.00 -6.26 9.64
CA LEU A 16 -22.20 -5.86 11.04
C LEU A 16 -22.97 -4.54 11.15
N ASP A 17 -22.66 -3.54 10.32
CA ASP A 17 -23.43 -2.29 10.26
C ASP A 17 -24.87 -2.55 9.83
N VAL A 18 -25.08 -3.36 8.78
CA VAL A 18 -26.42 -3.78 8.34
C VAL A 18 -27.19 -4.50 9.45
N ALA A 19 -26.57 -5.47 10.14
CA ALA A 19 -27.17 -6.15 11.27
C ALA A 19 -27.51 -5.19 12.42
N THR A 20 -26.63 -4.23 12.71
CA THR A 20 -26.85 -3.22 13.76
C THR A 20 -28.03 -2.31 13.43
N ARG A 21 -28.14 -1.85 12.19
CA ARG A 21 -29.26 -1.02 11.74
C ARG A 21 -30.57 -1.81 11.73
N LEU A 22 -30.55 -3.08 11.31
CA LEU A 22 -31.70 -3.98 11.38
C LEU A 22 -32.17 -4.20 12.82
N LYS A 23 -31.24 -4.37 13.76
CA LYS A 23 -31.56 -4.51 15.18
C LYS A 23 -32.26 -3.28 15.74
N LYS A 24 -31.87 -2.07 15.33
CA LYS A 24 -32.52 -0.81 15.74
C LYS A 24 -33.98 -0.71 15.29
N VAL A 25 -34.36 -1.39 14.21
CA VAL A 25 -35.75 -1.44 13.72
C VAL A 25 -36.48 -2.72 14.14
N GLY A 26 -35.94 -3.45 15.13
CA GLY A 26 -36.57 -4.63 15.73
C GLY A 26 -36.23 -5.96 15.06
N VAL A 27 -35.36 -5.99 14.05
CA VAL A 27 -34.95 -7.21 13.36
C VAL A 27 -33.59 -7.66 13.87
N ASP A 28 -33.57 -8.47 14.94
CA ASP A 28 -32.32 -9.01 15.49
C ASP A 28 -31.80 -10.20 14.67
N ARG A 29 -30.80 -9.94 13.83
CA ARG A 29 -30.17 -10.95 12.97
C ARG A 29 -28.67 -10.70 12.93
N GLU A 30 -27.89 -11.77 13.06
CA GLU A 30 -26.44 -11.74 12.90
C GLU A 30 -26.03 -11.35 11.47
N ALA A 31 -24.89 -10.67 11.35
CA ALA A 31 -24.28 -10.22 10.11
C ALA A 31 -24.24 -11.30 9.02
N ASP A 32 -23.82 -12.52 9.37
CA ASP A 32 -23.73 -13.63 8.43
C ASP A 32 -25.09 -14.12 7.93
N ARG A 33 -26.13 -14.06 8.77
CA ARG A 33 -27.50 -14.40 8.36
C ARG A 33 -28.04 -13.36 7.39
N CYS A 34 -27.78 -12.07 7.64
CA CYS A 34 -28.14 -10.97 6.74
C CYS A 34 -27.46 -11.13 5.37
N ARG A 35 -26.16 -11.42 5.37
CA ARG A 35 -25.39 -11.70 4.15
C ARG A 35 -26.00 -12.84 3.35
N LYS A 36 -26.17 -14.02 3.96
CA LYS A 36 -26.70 -15.21 3.26
C LYS A 36 -28.08 -14.95 2.68
N LYS A 37 -28.94 -14.23 3.41
CA LYS A 37 -30.28 -13.88 2.93
C LYS A 37 -30.23 -12.94 1.72
N TRP A 38 -29.37 -11.92 1.76
CA TRP A 38 -29.17 -11.02 0.64
C TRP A 38 -28.61 -11.74 -0.59
N ASP A 39 -27.58 -12.58 -0.42
CA ASP A 39 -26.97 -13.35 -1.51
C ASP A 39 -28.03 -14.24 -2.19
N ASN A 40 -28.91 -14.87 -1.41
CA ASN A 40 -30.03 -15.66 -1.94
C ASN A 40 -31.06 -14.81 -2.69
N LEU A 41 -31.51 -13.69 -2.12
CA LEU A 41 -32.46 -12.78 -2.78
C LEU A 41 -31.92 -12.22 -4.10
N MET A 42 -30.65 -11.84 -4.12
CA MET A 42 -30.00 -11.30 -5.32
C MET A 42 -29.88 -12.37 -6.42
N GLN A 43 -29.56 -13.62 -6.06
CA GLN A 43 -29.56 -14.73 -7.02
C GLN A 43 -30.96 -14.99 -7.59
N GLN A 44 -32.01 -14.92 -6.76
CA GLN A 44 -33.38 -15.09 -7.21
C GLN A 44 -33.85 -13.95 -8.12
N PHE A 45 -33.54 -12.71 -7.73
CA PHE A 45 -33.78 -11.52 -8.55
C PHE A 45 -33.15 -11.67 -9.94
N LYS A 46 -31.86 -12.03 -10.02
CA LYS A 46 -31.16 -12.21 -11.30
C LYS A 46 -31.85 -13.23 -12.19
N LYS A 47 -32.28 -14.36 -11.64
CA LYS A 47 -33.01 -15.41 -12.38
C LYS A 47 -34.36 -14.90 -12.90
N VAL A 48 -35.13 -14.22 -12.05
CA VAL A 48 -36.44 -13.65 -12.44
C VAL A 48 -36.28 -12.56 -13.50
N HIS A 49 -35.33 -11.63 -13.29
CA HIS A 49 -35.07 -10.53 -14.21
C HIS A 49 -34.58 -11.03 -15.57
N HIS A 50 -33.71 -12.04 -15.59
CA HIS A 50 -33.26 -12.67 -16.83
C HIS A 50 -34.42 -13.34 -17.58
N PHE A 51 -35.29 -14.07 -16.87
CA PHE A 51 -36.48 -14.69 -17.47
C PHE A 51 -37.44 -13.66 -18.06
N GLN A 52 -37.74 -12.57 -17.34
CA GLN A 52 -38.60 -11.50 -17.84
C GLN A 52 -37.98 -10.81 -19.08
N GLY A 53 -36.65 -10.62 -19.10
CA GLY A 53 -35.93 -10.06 -20.25
C GLY A 53 -35.93 -10.95 -21.48
N LEU A 54 -35.83 -12.28 -21.32
CA LEU A 54 -35.87 -13.24 -22.43
C LEU A 54 -37.29 -13.53 -22.92
N SER A 55 -38.27 -13.53 -22.01
CA SER A 55 -39.62 -13.98 -22.34
C SER A 55 -40.39 -12.98 -23.18
N GLY A 56 -40.07 -11.67 -23.09
CA GLY A 56 -40.72 -10.57 -23.81
C GLY A 56 -42.24 -10.38 -23.58
N LYS A 57 -42.93 -11.37 -22.98
CA LYS A 57 -44.39 -11.45 -22.85
C LYS A 57 -44.88 -12.07 -21.53
N GLN A 58 -44.15 -13.00 -20.90
CA GLN A 58 -44.56 -13.57 -19.60
C GLN A 58 -43.86 -12.90 -18.44
N ASP A 59 -44.68 -12.39 -17.52
CA ASP A 59 -44.24 -11.92 -16.23
C ASP A 59 -44.18 -13.10 -15.23
N PHE A 60 -43.03 -13.26 -14.56
CA PHE A 60 -42.85 -14.23 -13.46
C PHE A 60 -43.96 -14.13 -12.39
N PHE A 61 -44.46 -12.92 -12.12
CA PHE A 61 -45.47 -12.69 -11.08
C PHE A 61 -46.87 -13.15 -11.49
N HIS A 62 -47.14 -13.27 -12.80
CA HIS A 62 -48.38 -13.85 -13.32
C HIS A 62 -48.32 -15.38 -13.46
N LEU A 63 -47.15 -16.00 -13.27
CA LEU A 63 -47.02 -17.47 -13.27
C LEU A 63 -47.63 -18.06 -11.99
N CYS A 64 -48.42 -19.13 -12.13
CA CYS A 64 -48.83 -19.93 -10.99
C CYS A 64 -47.66 -20.78 -10.47
N GLY A 65 -47.76 -21.33 -9.26
CA GLY A 65 -46.69 -22.14 -8.66
C GLY A 65 -46.26 -23.34 -9.52
N LYS A 66 -47.22 -23.98 -10.21
CA LYS A 66 -46.93 -25.11 -11.12
C LYS A 66 -46.13 -24.67 -12.34
N ASP A 67 -46.47 -23.53 -12.93
CA ASP A 67 -45.75 -22.96 -14.08
C ASP A 67 -44.36 -22.45 -13.70
N ARG A 68 -44.21 -21.93 -12.47
CA ARG A 68 -42.89 -21.57 -11.93
C ARG A 68 -42.00 -22.80 -11.82
N MET A 69 -42.50 -23.88 -11.24
CA MET A 69 -41.77 -25.13 -11.12
C MET A 69 -41.39 -25.72 -12.48
N SER A 70 -42.30 -25.73 -13.46
CA SER A 70 -42.01 -26.25 -14.82
C SER A 70 -40.96 -25.44 -15.56
N LYS A 71 -40.83 -24.15 -15.23
CA LYS A 71 -39.78 -23.24 -15.73
C LYS A 71 -38.51 -23.24 -14.88
N GLY A 72 -38.38 -24.16 -13.93
CA GLY A 72 -37.18 -24.33 -13.10
C GLY A 72 -37.06 -23.37 -11.92
N PHE A 73 -38.14 -22.67 -11.56
CA PHE A 73 -38.20 -21.85 -10.37
C PHE A 73 -38.72 -22.68 -9.18
N SER A 74 -37.79 -23.12 -8.33
CA SER A 74 -38.10 -23.79 -7.06
C SER A 74 -38.35 -22.82 -5.89
N PHE A 75 -38.54 -21.53 -6.19
CA PHE A 75 -38.67 -20.47 -5.21
C PHE A 75 -39.79 -19.51 -5.57
N ASN A 76 -40.24 -18.76 -4.56
CA ASN A 76 -41.13 -17.63 -4.74
C ASN A 76 -40.36 -16.33 -4.53
N MET A 77 -40.43 -15.45 -5.52
CA MET A 77 -40.01 -14.05 -5.39
C MET A 77 -41.25 -13.23 -5.11
N ASP A 78 -41.22 -12.39 -4.09
CA ASP A 78 -42.29 -11.42 -3.83
C ASP A 78 -42.15 -10.22 -4.77
N ARG A 79 -43.29 -9.71 -5.27
CA ARG A 79 -43.30 -8.60 -6.23
C ARG A 79 -42.70 -7.34 -5.64
N ALA A 80 -43.05 -6.99 -4.40
CA ALA A 80 -42.53 -5.80 -3.75
C ALA A 80 -41.02 -5.93 -3.51
N VAL A 81 -40.54 -7.11 -3.10
CA VAL A 81 -39.09 -7.36 -2.95
C VAL A 81 -38.35 -7.22 -4.28
N TYR A 82 -38.94 -7.68 -5.38
CA TYR A 82 -38.36 -7.57 -6.71
C TYR A 82 -38.29 -6.11 -7.20
N ASP A 83 -39.40 -5.38 -7.11
CA ASP A 83 -39.48 -3.99 -7.56
C ASP A 83 -38.52 -3.09 -6.76
N GLU A 84 -38.33 -3.37 -5.47
CA GLU A 84 -37.41 -2.62 -4.60
C GLU A 84 -35.92 -2.90 -4.94
N ILE A 85 -35.56 -4.15 -5.27
CA ILE A 85 -34.22 -4.49 -5.78
C ILE A 85 -34.00 -3.88 -7.16
N LEU A 86 -35.02 -3.90 -8.04
CA LEU A 86 -34.96 -3.29 -9.37
C LEU A 86 -34.77 -1.77 -9.28
N GLY A 87 -35.55 -1.10 -8.42
CA GLY A 87 -35.46 0.34 -8.19
C GLY A 87 -34.11 0.75 -7.60
N SER A 88 -33.52 -0.08 -6.74
CA SER A 88 -32.19 0.15 -6.18
C SER A 88 -31.08 -0.06 -7.23
N THR A 89 -31.17 -1.11 -8.06
CA THR A 89 -30.17 -1.43 -9.09
C THR A 89 -30.20 -0.47 -10.29
N ALA A 90 -31.38 0.05 -10.66
CA ALA A 90 -31.52 1.06 -11.72
C ALA A 90 -30.90 2.41 -11.33
N LYS A 91 -30.87 2.74 -10.04
CA LYS A 91 -30.31 4.00 -9.54
C LYS A 91 -28.80 3.94 -9.28
N ASN A 92 -28.17 2.74 -9.22
CA ASN A 92 -26.74 2.58 -8.95
C ASN A 92 -26.12 1.29 -9.55
N HIS A 93 -25.17 1.43 -10.48
CA HIS A 93 -24.40 0.31 -11.07
C HIS A 93 -23.47 -0.44 -10.09
N THR A 94 -23.36 0.05 -8.85
CA THR A 94 -22.50 -0.46 -7.77
C THR A 94 -23.07 -1.68 -7.04
N ILE A 95 -24.34 -2.05 -7.26
CA ILE A 95 -25.00 -3.19 -6.60
C ILE A 95 -24.58 -4.55 -7.23
N ASN A 96 -23.74 -4.52 -8.26
CA ASN A 96 -23.28 -5.75 -8.91
C ASN A 96 -22.22 -6.47 -8.03
N PRO A 97 -22.42 -7.76 -7.66
CA PRO A 97 -21.44 -8.55 -6.91
C PRO A 97 -20.04 -8.63 -7.56
N LYS A 98 -19.95 -8.39 -8.87
CA LYS A 98 -18.69 -8.31 -9.64
C LYS A 98 -17.82 -7.10 -9.26
N ASN A 99 -18.43 -6.00 -8.81
CA ASN A 99 -17.71 -4.82 -8.31
C ASN A 99 -17.37 -4.96 -6.81
N VAL A 100 -17.70 -6.12 -6.23
CA VAL A 100 -17.26 -6.61 -4.92
C VAL A 100 -16.04 -7.52 -5.10
N ALA A 101 -15.20 -7.21 -6.10
CA ALA A 101 -13.96 -7.93 -6.32
C ALA A 101 -13.00 -7.63 -5.16
N ASP A 102 -12.54 -8.72 -4.55
CA ASP A 102 -11.50 -8.76 -3.54
C ASP A 102 -10.15 -8.44 -4.21
N THR A 103 -9.59 -7.26 -3.96
CA THR A 103 -8.17 -6.98 -4.23
C THR A 103 -7.27 -7.39 -3.05
N GLY A 104 -7.79 -8.22 -2.14
CA GLY A 104 -7.08 -8.77 -0.98
C GLY A 104 -6.20 -9.98 -1.26
N ALA A 105 -5.76 -10.22 -2.50
CA ALA A 105 -4.79 -11.27 -2.82
C ALA A 105 -3.42 -10.69 -3.22
N GLN A 106 -2.55 -10.64 -2.21
CA GLN A 106 -1.07 -10.68 -2.22
C GLN A 106 -0.36 -10.26 -3.52
N GLY A 107 -0.32 -8.96 -3.80
CA GLY A 107 0.77 -8.35 -4.56
C GLY A 107 1.94 -8.03 -3.65
N GLY A 108 2.54 -9.06 -3.03
CA GLY A 108 3.82 -8.89 -2.35
C GLY A 108 4.86 -8.49 -3.39
N VAL A 109 5.18 -7.20 -3.47
CA VAL A 109 6.32 -6.73 -4.26
C VAL A 109 7.54 -7.44 -3.69
N ARG A 110 8.03 -8.41 -4.47
CA ARG A 110 9.32 -9.05 -4.28
C ARG A 110 10.37 -7.95 -4.15
N LEU A 111 10.82 -7.72 -2.93
CA LEU A 111 12.02 -6.94 -2.65
C LEU A 111 13.18 -7.59 -3.42
N PRO A 112 14.02 -6.81 -4.13
CA PRO A 112 15.30 -7.31 -4.61
C PRO A 112 16.12 -7.77 -3.40
N SER A 113 16.39 -9.07 -3.36
CA SER A 113 17.29 -9.70 -2.41
C SER A 113 18.70 -9.15 -2.64
N ALA A 114 19.14 -8.21 -1.80
CA ALA A 114 20.55 -7.90 -1.66
C ALA A 114 21.10 -8.86 -0.60
N SER A 115 21.72 -9.95 -1.05
CA SER A 115 22.62 -10.74 -0.23
C SER A 115 23.85 -9.89 0.08
N SER A 116 23.95 -9.45 1.33
CA SER A 116 25.22 -9.05 1.93
C SER A 116 25.31 -9.72 3.29
N THR A 117 26.16 -10.75 3.39
CA THR A 117 27.17 -10.94 4.43
C THR A 117 27.85 -12.28 4.17
N ASP A 118 29.12 -12.23 3.78
CA ASP A 118 30.19 -12.99 4.42
C ASP A 118 31.41 -12.07 4.44
N PRO A 119 31.94 -11.79 5.65
CA PRO A 119 33.35 -12.05 5.86
C PRO A 119 33.56 -12.73 7.20
N GLU A 120 33.99 -13.98 7.17
CA GLU A 120 34.78 -14.55 8.26
C GLU A 120 36.08 -15.09 7.68
N SER A 121 37.21 -14.63 8.22
CA SER A 121 38.18 -15.54 8.84
C SER A 121 39.32 -14.73 9.46
N MET A 122 39.39 -14.79 10.78
CA MET A 122 40.59 -14.48 11.57
C MET A 122 41.55 -15.67 11.45
N GLY A 123 42.83 -15.40 11.22
CA GLY A 123 43.88 -16.40 11.27
C GLY A 123 45.18 -15.78 11.77
N ASP A 124 45.40 -15.90 13.07
CA ASP A 124 46.69 -15.68 13.75
C ASP A 124 47.74 -16.70 13.26
N GLY A 125 49.00 -16.27 13.17
CA GLY A 125 50.13 -17.12 12.77
C GLY A 125 51.48 -16.43 12.86
N ASP A 126 52.09 -16.58 14.04
CA ASP A 126 53.46 -16.29 14.47
C ASP A 126 54.59 -16.86 13.57
N GLY A 127 55.79 -16.24 13.60
CA GLY A 127 57.04 -16.91 13.24
C GLY A 127 58.17 -16.09 12.57
N GLY A 128 59.15 -15.66 13.39
CA GLY A 128 60.59 -15.58 13.08
C GLY A 128 61.10 -14.35 12.29
N ALA A 129 61.89 -13.41 12.83
CA ALA A 129 63.23 -13.45 13.44
C ALA A 129 64.35 -13.02 12.47
N GLU A 130 65.30 -12.26 13.05
CA GLU A 130 66.67 -11.88 12.61
C GLU A 130 66.80 -10.55 11.83
N HIS A 131 67.37 -9.51 12.49
CA HIS A 131 68.80 -9.12 12.55
C HIS A 131 69.20 -8.42 11.23
N ASP A 132 69.74 -7.21 11.18
CA ASP A 132 70.95 -6.76 11.86
C ASP A 132 71.14 -5.22 11.74
N ASP A 133 72.03 -4.71 12.58
CA ASP A 133 72.51 -3.34 12.75
C ASP A 133 73.07 -2.66 11.47
N ASP A 134 73.04 -1.32 11.45
CA ASP A 134 74.30 -0.54 11.49
C ASP A 134 74.03 0.98 11.48
N ASN A 135 74.35 1.56 12.64
CA ASN A 135 74.63 2.96 12.84
C ASN A 135 76.11 3.21 12.49
N ASP A 136 76.39 3.95 11.41
CA ASP A 136 77.71 4.54 11.20
C ASP A 136 77.64 6.07 11.22
N GLY A 137 78.28 6.64 12.24
CA GLY A 137 78.50 8.06 12.37
C GLY A 137 79.78 8.48 11.67
N SER A 138 79.75 9.57 10.92
CA SER A 138 80.99 10.24 10.51
C SER A 138 80.92 11.75 10.61
N THR A 139 81.44 12.25 11.73
CA THR A 139 81.92 13.61 11.94
C THR A 139 83.27 13.83 11.24
N LYS A 140 83.31 14.77 10.28
CA LYS A 140 84.42 15.70 9.87
C LYS A 140 84.20 16.04 8.40
N GLY A 141 83.92 17.27 7.99
CA GLY A 141 84.75 18.45 8.18
C GLY A 141 85.64 18.64 6.95
N SER A 142 85.30 19.57 6.04
CA SER A 142 86.29 20.21 5.15
C SER A 142 85.72 21.45 4.45
N SER A 143 86.62 22.37 4.15
CA SER A 143 86.46 23.81 4.01
C SER A 143 85.95 24.32 2.65
N GLN A 144 85.44 25.57 2.71
CA GLN A 144 85.40 26.63 1.70
C GLN A 144 85.72 26.29 0.24
N THR A 145 84.79 26.62 -0.66
CA THR A 145 85.14 27.35 -1.88
C THR A 145 84.11 28.44 -2.20
N THR A 146 84.64 29.46 -2.82
CA THR A 146 84.16 30.84 -2.99
C THR A 146 83.23 30.99 -4.20
N GLY A 147 82.25 31.89 -4.09
CA GLY A 147 81.79 32.72 -5.21
C GLY A 147 80.63 32.19 -6.06
N GLY A 148 79.56 32.98 -6.16
CA GLY A 148 78.55 32.84 -7.21
C GLY A 148 77.19 33.44 -6.84
N ALA A 149 76.96 34.69 -7.24
CA ALA A 149 75.65 35.34 -7.17
C ALA A 149 74.63 34.61 -8.05
N GLY A 150 73.52 34.16 -7.47
CA GLY A 150 72.41 33.54 -8.18
C GLY A 150 71.18 33.52 -7.29
N GLY A 151 70.08 34.12 -7.76
CA GLY A 151 68.93 34.52 -6.96
C GLY A 151 68.38 33.45 -6.01
N PHE A 152 68.21 33.85 -4.74
CA PHE A 152 67.47 33.10 -3.73
C PHE A 152 65.97 33.12 -4.07
N GLY A 153 65.57 32.27 -5.02
CA GLY A 153 64.19 31.80 -5.08
C GLY A 153 63.94 30.99 -3.82
N LYS A 154 63.22 31.56 -2.85
CA LYS A 154 62.94 30.95 -1.54
C LYS A 154 62.20 29.62 -1.75
N ARG A 155 62.95 28.51 -1.79
CA ARG A 155 62.38 27.16 -1.89
C ARG A 155 61.49 26.96 -0.67
N LYS A 156 60.21 26.66 -0.92
CA LYS A 156 59.21 26.40 0.12
C LYS A 156 59.69 25.19 0.93
N SER A 157 59.79 25.32 2.25
CA SER A 157 60.24 24.23 3.12
C SER A 157 59.34 23.01 2.97
N THR A 158 59.91 21.80 2.96
CA THR A 158 59.20 20.52 2.93
C THR A 158 58.08 20.45 3.97
N ARG A 159 58.30 21.05 5.15
CA ARG A 159 57.29 21.15 6.22
C ARG A 159 56.06 21.96 5.80
N GLN A 160 56.25 23.07 5.09
CA GLN A 160 55.16 23.92 4.63
C GLN A 160 54.35 23.23 3.52
N GLN A 161 55.02 22.54 2.61
CA GLN A 161 54.34 21.76 1.55
C GLN A 161 53.48 20.63 2.13
N PHE A 162 53.97 19.95 3.18
CA PHE A 162 53.20 18.92 3.87
C PHE A 162 51.93 19.47 4.52
N PHE A 163 52.01 20.60 5.22
CA PHE A 163 50.82 21.22 5.82
C PHE A 163 49.81 21.69 4.79
N GLU A 164 50.25 22.29 3.69
CA GLU A 164 49.34 22.70 2.61
C GLU A 164 48.64 21.51 1.96
N ALA A 165 49.37 20.43 1.68
CA ALA A 165 48.79 19.20 1.15
C ALA A 165 47.77 18.59 2.13
N MET A 166 48.02 18.66 3.43
CA MET A 166 47.08 18.18 4.45
C MET A 166 45.82 19.05 4.53
N THR A 167 45.95 20.37 4.52
CA THR A 167 44.80 21.29 4.49
C THR A 167 43.97 21.09 3.23
N GLU A 168 44.60 20.99 2.06
CA GLU A 168 43.90 20.71 0.80
C GLU A 168 43.18 19.35 0.84
N CYS A 169 43.80 18.33 1.44
CA CYS A 169 43.17 17.02 1.64
C CYS A 169 41.92 17.11 2.53
N MET A 170 42.00 17.82 3.66
CA MET A 170 40.88 18.01 4.58
C MET A 170 39.74 18.80 3.93
N GLU A 171 40.06 19.85 3.16
CA GLU A 171 39.07 20.65 2.43
C GLU A 171 38.34 19.81 1.38
N LYS A 172 39.08 19.04 0.56
CA LYS A 172 38.48 18.13 -0.44
C LYS A 172 37.60 17.07 0.22
N HIS A 173 38.06 16.49 1.32
CA HIS A 173 37.28 15.51 2.07
C HIS A 173 35.99 16.13 2.62
N GLY A 174 36.06 17.33 3.20
CA GLY A 174 34.90 18.06 3.68
C GLY A 174 33.88 18.36 2.57
N ALA A 175 34.36 18.85 1.42
CA ALA A 175 33.52 19.12 0.26
C ALA A 175 32.87 17.84 -0.31
N LEU A 176 33.62 16.73 -0.40
CA LEU A 176 33.11 15.44 -0.86
C LEU A 176 32.03 14.89 0.08
N MET A 177 32.25 14.97 1.40
CA MET A 177 31.28 14.53 2.39
C MET A 177 30.01 15.37 2.35
N ALA A 178 30.14 16.69 2.27
CA ALA A 178 28.99 17.60 2.14
C ALA A 178 28.17 17.28 0.89
N SER A 179 28.81 17.13 -0.28
CA SER A 179 28.14 16.80 -1.54
C SER A 179 27.47 15.42 -1.52
N THR A 180 28.14 14.43 -0.92
CA THR A 180 27.60 13.07 -0.77
C THR A 180 26.35 13.07 0.10
N MET A 181 26.41 13.74 1.25
CA MET A 181 25.27 13.87 2.16
C MET A 181 24.10 14.63 1.51
N GLU A 182 24.38 15.75 0.84
CA GLU A 182 23.35 16.54 0.16
C GLU A 182 22.64 15.75 -0.94
N SER A 183 23.40 15.03 -1.77
CA SER A 183 22.83 14.22 -2.85
C SER A 183 21.99 13.06 -2.32
N ASN A 184 22.42 12.40 -1.24
CA ASN A 184 21.66 11.35 -0.58
C ASN A 184 20.37 11.90 0.06
N ASN A 185 20.45 13.02 0.77
CA ASN A 185 19.28 13.68 1.37
C ASN A 185 18.27 14.09 0.29
N LYS A 186 18.72 14.66 -0.83
CA LYS A 186 17.85 15.05 -1.94
C LYS A 186 17.12 13.85 -2.56
N ARG A 187 17.82 12.72 -2.73
CA ARG A 187 17.22 11.47 -3.21
C ARG A 187 16.18 10.95 -2.21
N HIS A 188 16.53 10.92 -0.92
CA HIS A 188 15.62 10.46 0.12
C HIS A 188 14.36 11.34 0.22
N CYS A 189 14.51 12.66 0.19
CA CYS A 189 13.37 13.59 0.16
C CYS A 189 12.49 13.38 -1.08
N SER A 190 13.09 13.22 -2.27
CA SER A 190 12.33 12.95 -3.51
C SER A 190 11.51 11.66 -3.40
N ILE A 191 12.08 10.60 -2.81
CA ILE A 191 11.37 9.33 -2.61
C ILE A 191 10.22 9.50 -1.62
N ALA A 192 10.48 10.18 -0.49
CA ALA A 192 9.47 10.42 0.54
C ALA A 192 8.29 11.24 0.01
N ILE A 193 8.54 12.29 -0.78
CA ILE A 193 7.49 13.10 -1.41
C ILE A 193 6.60 12.24 -2.31
N ARG A 194 7.20 11.41 -3.17
CA ARG A 194 6.45 10.50 -4.05
C ARG A 194 5.61 9.49 -3.27
N GLN A 195 6.10 9.02 -2.12
CA GLN A 195 5.34 8.13 -1.24
C GLN A 195 4.13 8.86 -0.61
N CYS A 196 4.29 10.11 -0.19
CA CYS A 196 3.19 10.93 0.32
C CYS A 196 2.12 11.17 -0.77
N GLU A 197 2.54 11.56 -1.97
CA GLU A 197 1.62 11.78 -3.11
C GLU A 197 0.82 10.51 -3.45
N ALA A 198 1.49 9.35 -3.46
CA ALA A 198 0.82 8.07 -3.70
C ALA A 198 -0.19 7.74 -2.58
N LEU A 199 0.18 7.96 -1.32
CA LEU A 199 -0.70 7.75 -0.17
C LEU A 199 -1.94 8.66 -0.22
N GLU A 200 -1.77 9.93 -0.53
CA GLU A 200 -2.86 10.89 -0.66
C GLU A 200 -3.86 10.46 -1.75
N ALA A 201 -3.35 10.00 -2.89
CA ALA A 201 -4.18 9.47 -3.97
C ALA A 201 -4.98 8.22 -3.52
N GLU A 202 -4.35 7.29 -2.79
CA GLU A 202 -5.03 6.12 -2.24
C GLU A 202 -6.14 6.50 -1.25
N VAL A 203 -5.88 7.46 -0.35
CA VAL A 203 -6.88 7.95 0.62
C VAL A 203 -8.08 8.58 -0.10
N GLU A 204 -7.84 9.36 -1.15
CA GLU A 204 -8.92 10.00 -1.91
C GLU A 204 -9.80 8.95 -2.64
N VAL A 205 -9.19 7.90 -3.19
CA VAL A 205 -9.93 6.77 -3.76
C VAL A 205 -10.77 6.07 -2.69
N GLN A 206 -10.20 5.79 -1.51
CA GLN A 206 -10.93 5.16 -0.40
C GLN A 206 -12.12 6.00 0.06
N LYS A 207 -11.95 7.33 0.17
CA LYS A 207 -13.00 8.27 0.55
C LYS A 207 -14.18 8.21 -0.40
N LYS A 208 -13.93 8.23 -1.72
CA LYS A 208 -14.97 8.07 -2.74
C LYS A 208 -15.68 6.72 -2.62
N HIS A 209 -14.92 5.66 -2.37
CA HIS A 209 -15.47 4.32 -2.19
C HIS A 209 -16.37 4.22 -0.95
N TYR A 210 -16.01 4.91 0.14
CA TYR A 210 -16.82 4.99 1.36
C TYR A 210 -18.11 5.76 1.14
N ALA A 211 -18.05 6.92 0.47
CA ALA A 211 -19.24 7.70 0.14
C ALA A 211 -20.23 6.87 -0.71
N ALA A 212 -19.75 6.18 -1.74
CA ALA A 212 -20.60 5.29 -2.54
C ALA A 212 -21.19 4.14 -1.71
N SER A 213 -20.40 3.56 -0.79
CA SER A 213 -20.88 2.49 0.09
C SER A 213 -21.92 2.97 1.10
N ASP A 214 -21.81 4.20 1.60
CA ASP A 214 -22.78 4.80 2.53
C ASP A 214 -24.13 5.01 1.83
N GLU A 215 -24.13 5.51 0.59
CA GLU A 215 -25.34 5.65 -0.21
C GLU A 215 -26.05 4.32 -0.47
N VAL A 216 -25.30 3.27 -0.83
CA VAL A 216 -25.86 1.92 -0.97
C VAL A 216 -26.45 1.43 0.36
N SER A 217 -25.80 1.71 1.49
CA SER A 217 -26.27 1.31 2.82
C SER A 217 -27.56 2.03 3.22
N LYS A 218 -27.70 3.32 2.89
CA LYS A 218 -28.94 4.09 3.08
C LYS A 218 -30.09 3.52 2.28
N LEU A 219 -29.85 3.19 1.00
CA LEU A 219 -30.86 2.58 0.14
C LEU A 219 -31.32 1.23 0.68
N MET A 220 -30.38 0.33 1.00
CA MET A 220 -30.71 -0.98 1.60
C MET A 220 -31.54 -0.83 2.88
N TYR A 221 -31.19 0.14 3.75
CA TYR A 221 -31.96 0.42 4.96
C TYR A 221 -33.40 0.87 4.64
N HIS A 222 -33.58 1.80 3.70
CA HIS A 222 -34.89 2.32 3.32
C HIS A 222 -35.78 1.23 2.73
N THR A 223 -35.24 0.46 1.79
CA THR A 223 -35.85 -0.75 1.21
C THR A 223 -36.38 -1.70 2.29
N LEU A 224 -35.54 -2.04 3.26
CA LEU A 224 -35.91 -3.00 4.32
C LEU A 224 -37.01 -2.44 5.22
N LEU A 225 -37.00 -1.14 5.49
CA LEU A 225 -38.03 -0.47 6.28
C LEU A 225 -39.40 -0.50 5.60
N GLU A 226 -39.47 -0.24 4.30
CA GLU A 226 -40.73 -0.27 3.55
C GLU A 226 -41.30 -1.68 3.44
N ILE A 227 -40.45 -2.70 3.26
CA ILE A 227 -40.87 -4.11 3.31
C ILE A 227 -41.50 -4.44 4.67
N ALA A 228 -40.88 -4.01 5.78
CA ALA A 228 -41.40 -4.26 7.12
C ALA A 228 -42.77 -3.60 7.33
N LYS A 229 -42.97 -2.35 6.88
CA LYS A 229 -44.27 -1.66 6.94
C LYS A 229 -45.35 -2.36 6.11
N ALA A 230 -45.00 -2.87 4.93
CA ALA A 230 -45.94 -3.58 4.07
C ALA A 230 -46.41 -4.91 4.69
N ILE A 231 -45.50 -5.63 5.37
CA ILE A 231 -45.83 -6.85 6.09
C ILE A 231 -46.70 -6.56 7.33
N ALA A 232 -46.41 -5.49 8.09
CA ALA A 232 -47.17 -5.13 9.28
C ALA A 232 -48.62 -4.67 9.00
N LYS A 233 -48.95 -4.36 7.75
CA LYS A 233 -50.30 -3.99 7.30
C LYS A 233 -51.13 -5.19 6.79
N ARG A 234 -50.54 -6.39 6.74
CA ARG A 234 -51.24 -7.65 6.45
C ARG A 234 -51.61 -8.35 7.75
#